data_AF-A0A2P1UGF4-F1
#
_entry.id   AF-A0A2P1UGF4-F1
#
_cell.length_a   1.000
_cell.length_b   1.000
_cell.length_c   1.000
_cell.angle_alpha   90.00
_cell.angle_beta   90.00
_cell.angle_gamma   90.00
#
_symmetry.space_group_name_H-M   'P 1'
#
loop_
_entity.id
_entity.type
_entity.pdbx_description
1 polymer ?
#
loop_
_entity_poly.entity_id
_entity_poly.type
_entity_poly.pdbx_seq_one_letter_code
_entity_poly.pdbx_strand_id
1 'polypeptide(L)'
;MSHLFRQSRHLAALFKIAATTTGVALALTTGTSARAAGFLPFSFQTNVTASPDLTGNPNLLNDPTKDVRLDSVVFNGLTVSQFDLVNAGRVIRNDTADVTVGGITYTNGILHAGHGPNTTSDPLVGEGPAKPNPTDADIAASLGNLNLNSLLVTRENADTAIIEVSFARPVNTFFFWERGGTPGGTVAGDSDLLVEALAEDGTTVLASYKILRANYTKADYNISTIVPPVLNNGPFNIGSIGIRLDGIRARTLRLTSERNNDLQRLNGVGDNGPDFKVIAADVKVPEPSIVFATLLAASLGIFVKREKA
;
A
#
# COMPACT_ATOMS: atom_id res chain seq x y z
N MET A 1 70.71 -57.30 -55.53
CA MET A 1 70.20 -56.48 -56.65
C MET A 1 69.46 -55.28 -56.06
N SER A 2 69.83 -54.09 -56.51
CA SER A 2 69.16 -52.77 -56.39
C SER A 2 68.59 -52.37 -55.02
N HIS A 3 69.28 -51.53 -54.24
CA HIS A 3 69.32 -50.06 -54.32
C HIS A 3 68.08 -49.32 -53.79
N LEU A 4 68.41 -48.30 -52.99
CA LEU A 4 67.74 -47.01 -52.75
C LEU A 4 66.72 -46.97 -51.59
N PHE A 5 67.11 -46.38 -50.44
CA PHE A 5 67.07 -44.93 -50.12
C PHE A 5 65.60 -44.44 -49.92
N ARG A 6 65.21 -43.66 -48.92
CA ARG A 6 65.92 -42.87 -47.91
C ARG A 6 64.87 -42.34 -46.91
N GLN A 7 65.29 -42.22 -45.65
CA GLN A 7 65.11 -41.05 -44.78
C GLN A 7 63.67 -40.56 -44.46
N SER A 8 63.24 -40.73 -43.20
CA SER A 8 63.39 -39.74 -42.10
C SER A 8 62.23 -38.74 -42.08
N ARG A 9 61.52 -38.46 -40.98
CA ARG A 9 61.97 -38.02 -39.65
C ARG A 9 60.76 -38.05 -38.71
N HIS A 10 61.05 -38.31 -37.43
CA HIS A 10 60.60 -37.57 -36.23
C HIS A 10 59.14 -37.08 -36.14
N LEU A 11 58.44 -37.11 -35.02
CA LEU A 11 58.67 -37.48 -33.62
C LEU A 11 57.29 -37.34 -32.96
N ALA A 12 57.10 -38.03 -31.83
CA ALA A 12 56.33 -37.58 -30.67
C ALA A 12 54.83 -37.25 -30.87
N ALA A 13 53.98 -38.14 -30.36
CA ALA A 13 53.27 -37.93 -29.08
C ALA A 13 51.84 -37.40 -29.36
N LEU A 14 50.80 -37.59 -28.56
CA LEU A 14 50.65 -37.83 -27.15
C LEU A 14 49.37 -38.66 -26.92
N PHE A 15 49.39 -39.40 -25.82
CA PHE A 15 48.27 -39.73 -24.92
C PHE A 15 46.93 -39.03 -25.24
N LYS A 16 45.94 -39.84 -25.64
CA LYS A 16 44.52 -39.48 -25.46
C LYS A 16 44.11 -39.88 -24.05
N ILE A 17 44.22 -38.96 -23.09
CA ILE A 17 43.48 -39.05 -21.84
C ILE A 17 42.13 -38.41 -22.11
N ALA A 18 41.08 -39.24 -22.12
CA ALA A 18 39.70 -38.78 -22.11
C ALA A 18 39.44 -38.09 -20.77
N ALA A 19 39.40 -36.75 -20.78
CA ALA A 19 38.90 -35.98 -19.65
C ALA A 19 37.37 -35.94 -19.74
N THR A 20 36.73 -36.88 -19.05
CA THR A 20 35.29 -36.82 -18.73
C THR A 20 35.09 -35.69 -17.73
N THR A 21 34.72 -34.50 -18.20
CA THR A 21 34.20 -33.42 -17.35
C THR A 21 32.82 -33.81 -16.86
N THR A 22 32.78 -34.47 -15.71
CA THR A 22 31.55 -34.70 -14.96
C THR A 22 31.12 -33.36 -14.37
N GLY A 23 30.21 -32.65 -15.05
CA GLY A 23 29.59 -31.44 -14.51
C GLY A 23 28.73 -31.81 -13.32
N VAL A 24 29.22 -31.53 -12.11
CA VAL A 24 28.41 -31.60 -10.89
C VAL A 24 27.43 -30.42 -10.95
N ALA A 25 26.22 -30.67 -11.44
CA ALA A 25 25.09 -29.76 -11.22
C ALA A 25 24.69 -29.86 -9.75
N LEU A 26 25.30 -29.02 -8.91
CA LEU A 26 24.87 -28.85 -7.53
C LEU A 26 23.53 -28.10 -7.57
N ALA A 27 22.44 -28.86 -7.71
CA ALA A 27 21.10 -28.35 -7.50
C ALA A 27 20.97 -27.98 -6.02
N LEU A 28 21.30 -26.73 -5.69
CA LEU A 28 20.91 -26.10 -4.45
C LEU A 28 19.38 -25.97 -4.49
N THR A 29 18.68 -27.03 -4.13
CA THR A 29 17.28 -26.94 -3.72
C THR A 29 17.28 -26.23 -2.38
N THR A 30 17.42 -24.91 -2.40
CA THR A 30 17.01 -24.08 -1.26
C THR A 30 15.50 -24.21 -1.21
N GLY A 31 15.02 -25.25 -0.51
CA GLY A 31 13.63 -25.33 -0.11
C GLY A 31 13.34 -24.07 0.67
N THR A 32 12.64 -23.13 0.04
CA THR A 32 12.06 -22.00 0.75
C THR A 32 11.02 -22.62 1.66
N SER A 33 11.29 -22.62 2.97
CA SER A 33 10.25 -22.90 3.96
C SER A 33 9.04 -22.06 3.57
N ALA A 34 7.89 -22.70 3.35
CA ALA A 34 6.66 -22.01 2.98
C ALA A 34 6.37 -20.97 4.06
N ARG A 35 6.75 -19.71 3.81
CA ARG A 35 6.47 -18.61 4.71
C ARG A 35 4.97 -18.40 4.63
N ALA A 36 4.31 -18.37 5.79
CA ALA A 36 2.92 -17.93 5.83
C ALA A 36 2.83 -16.57 5.13
N ALA A 37 1.83 -16.42 4.25
CA ALA A 37 1.61 -15.17 3.56
C ALA A 37 1.49 -14.04 4.59
N GLY A 38 2.13 -12.91 4.30
CA GLY A 38 2.17 -11.78 5.20
C GLY A 38 2.20 -10.48 4.42
N PHE A 39 1.84 -9.40 5.10
CA PHE A 39 2.05 -8.07 4.59
C PHE A 39 3.48 -7.59 4.85
N LEU A 40 4.05 -6.94 3.85
CA LEU A 40 5.32 -6.23 3.90
C LEU A 40 5.02 -4.73 3.81
N PRO A 41 5.22 -3.95 4.89
CA PRO A 41 5.02 -2.51 4.85
C PRO A 41 6.15 -1.82 4.07
N PHE A 42 5.83 -0.68 3.46
CA PHE A 42 6.79 0.18 2.77
C PHE A 42 6.31 1.64 2.72
N SER A 43 7.25 2.57 2.61
CA SER A 43 6.95 3.98 2.35
C SER A 43 6.85 4.26 0.86
N PHE A 44 6.02 5.22 0.48
CA PHE A 44 5.89 5.68 -0.90
C PHE A 44 5.68 7.19 -0.95
N GLN A 45 6.13 7.81 -2.04
CA GLN A 45 5.83 9.20 -2.36
C GLN A 45 4.45 9.28 -3.02
N THR A 46 3.63 10.23 -2.59
CA THR A 46 2.33 10.52 -3.21
C THR A 46 2.48 11.69 -4.17
N ASN A 47 2.02 11.54 -5.42
CA ASN A 47 1.93 12.63 -6.38
C ASN A 47 0.46 12.96 -6.62
N VAL A 48 0.12 14.23 -6.48
CA VAL A 48 -1.26 14.70 -6.51
C VAL A 48 -1.40 15.97 -7.34
N THR A 49 -2.62 16.20 -7.84
CA THR A 49 -3.08 17.47 -8.41
C THR A 49 -4.12 18.07 -7.48
N ALA A 50 -4.03 19.37 -7.20
CA ALA A 50 -5.01 20.11 -6.40
C ALA A 50 -5.83 21.09 -7.25
N SER A 51 -7.09 21.32 -6.89
CA SER A 51 -7.99 22.23 -7.61
C SER A 51 -7.95 23.68 -7.07
N PRO A 52 -8.16 24.71 -7.90
CA PRO A 52 -8.17 24.68 -9.36
C PRO A 52 -6.77 24.35 -9.90
N ASP A 53 -6.69 23.55 -10.97
CA ASP A 53 -5.43 23.32 -11.70
C ASP A 53 -5.01 24.62 -12.41
N LEU A 54 -4.30 25.47 -11.67
CA LEU A 54 -3.64 26.63 -12.21
C LEU A 54 -2.18 26.25 -12.38
N THR A 55 -1.77 26.05 -13.63
CA THR A 55 -0.42 25.71 -14.09
C THR A 55 0.68 26.72 -13.73
N GLY A 56 0.52 27.50 -12.65
CA GLY A 56 1.44 28.54 -12.20
C GLY A 56 1.40 28.88 -10.71
N ASN A 57 0.61 28.19 -9.86
CA ASN A 57 0.63 28.43 -8.42
C ASN A 57 1.07 27.18 -7.62
N PRO A 58 2.38 27.00 -7.36
CA PRO A 58 2.89 25.86 -6.60
C PRO A 58 2.41 25.82 -5.13
N ASN A 59 1.76 26.89 -4.64
CA ASN A 59 1.22 26.95 -3.28
C ASN A 59 -0.20 26.37 -3.14
N LEU A 60 -0.81 25.84 -4.20
CA LEU A 60 -2.15 25.23 -4.14
C LEU A 60 -2.23 23.96 -3.27
N LEU A 61 -1.12 23.23 -3.13
CA LEU A 61 -1.02 22.14 -2.14
C LEU A 61 -1.18 22.61 -0.69
N ASN A 62 -1.20 23.92 -0.44
CA ASN A 62 -1.40 24.52 0.88
C ASN A 62 -2.84 24.97 1.15
N ASP A 63 -3.77 24.95 0.17
CA ASP A 63 -5.19 25.22 0.48
C ASP A 63 -5.90 23.89 0.80
N PRO A 64 -6.10 23.57 2.08
CA PRO A 64 -6.66 22.29 2.52
C PRO A 64 -8.13 22.14 2.15
N THR A 65 -8.80 23.22 1.75
CA THR A 65 -10.23 23.20 1.44
C THR A 65 -10.51 22.71 0.02
N LYS A 66 -9.47 22.53 -0.78
CA LYS A 66 -9.52 22.16 -2.19
C LYS A 66 -9.49 20.66 -2.40
N ASP A 67 -9.98 20.26 -3.57
CA ASP A 67 -9.94 18.90 -4.04
C ASP A 67 -8.52 18.47 -4.38
N VAL A 68 -8.16 17.26 -3.97
CA VAL A 68 -6.87 16.63 -4.23
C VAL A 68 -7.11 15.31 -4.96
N ARG A 69 -6.68 15.23 -6.22
CA ARG A 69 -6.69 13.99 -7.00
C ARG A 69 -5.36 13.27 -6.88
N LEU A 70 -5.39 11.97 -6.60
CA LEU A 70 -4.23 11.11 -6.72
C LEU A 70 -3.86 10.90 -8.20
N ASP A 71 -2.62 11.23 -8.57
CA ASP A 71 -2.10 10.98 -9.92
C ASP A 71 -1.25 9.72 -9.97
N SER A 72 -0.35 9.55 -8.99
CA SER A 72 0.51 8.38 -8.91
C SER A 72 1.12 8.21 -7.53
N VAL A 73 1.68 7.03 -7.29
CA VAL A 73 2.56 6.75 -6.16
C VAL A 73 3.91 6.23 -6.65
N VAL A 74 4.99 6.55 -5.92
CA VAL A 74 6.34 6.11 -6.27
C VAL A 74 6.97 5.39 -5.08
N PHE A 75 7.42 4.15 -5.31
CA PHE A 75 8.16 3.37 -4.33
C PHE A 75 9.12 2.41 -5.02
N ASN A 76 10.30 2.18 -4.44
CA ASN A 76 11.33 1.29 -5.01
C ASN A 76 11.66 1.58 -6.50
N GLY A 77 11.60 2.84 -6.91
CA GLY A 77 11.82 3.26 -8.30
C GLY A 77 10.69 2.93 -9.29
N LEU A 78 9.57 2.38 -8.81
CA LEU A 78 8.38 2.12 -9.60
C LEU A 78 7.37 3.27 -9.41
N THR A 79 6.85 3.78 -10.52
CA THR A 79 5.68 4.67 -10.54
C THR A 79 4.43 3.86 -10.84
N VAL A 80 3.45 3.93 -9.94
CA VAL A 80 2.12 3.32 -10.12
C VAL A 80 1.12 4.45 -10.33
N SER A 81 0.47 4.46 -11.50
CA SER A 81 -0.63 5.36 -11.85
C SER A 81 -1.88 4.62 -12.35
N GLN A 82 -1.81 3.29 -12.42
CA GLN A 82 -2.93 2.41 -12.75
C GLN A 82 -3.38 1.73 -11.47
N PHE A 83 -4.50 2.19 -10.94
CA PHE A 83 -5.01 1.78 -9.66
C PHE A 83 -6.21 0.85 -9.79
N ASP A 84 -6.33 -0.06 -8.83
CA ASP A 84 -7.51 -0.85 -8.57
C ASP A 84 -8.26 -0.19 -7.41
N LEU A 85 -9.41 0.40 -7.73
CA LEU A 85 -10.25 1.12 -6.76
C LEU A 85 -11.21 0.14 -6.08
N VAL A 86 -11.63 0.52 -4.86
CA VAL A 86 -12.68 -0.22 -4.15
C VAL A 86 -13.94 -0.22 -5.01
N ASN A 87 -14.50 -1.40 -5.26
CA ASN A 87 -15.71 -1.56 -6.07
C ASN A 87 -16.92 -2.01 -5.25
N ALA A 88 -16.71 -2.47 -4.02
CA ALA A 88 -17.76 -2.82 -3.07
C ALA A 88 -17.29 -2.60 -1.64
N GLY A 89 -18.21 -2.17 -0.78
CA GLY A 89 -18.04 -2.08 0.65
C GLY A 89 -19.06 -2.95 1.38
N ARG A 90 -18.77 -3.32 2.62
CA ARG A 90 -19.70 -3.99 3.51
C ARG A 90 -19.45 -3.57 4.95
N VAL A 91 -20.48 -3.08 5.63
CA VAL A 91 -20.43 -2.83 7.08
C VAL A 91 -20.66 -4.15 7.81
N ILE A 92 -19.67 -4.56 8.60
CA ILE A 92 -19.78 -5.74 9.48
C ILE A 92 -20.22 -5.32 10.87
N ARG A 93 -19.62 -4.22 11.37
CA ARG A 93 -19.91 -3.63 12.67
C ARG A 93 -19.72 -2.12 12.60
N ASN A 94 -20.65 -1.40 13.20
CA ASN A 94 -20.56 0.04 13.34
C ASN A 94 -21.20 0.40 14.69
N ASP A 95 -20.39 0.37 15.75
CA ASP A 95 -20.87 0.68 17.08
C ASP A 95 -21.33 2.14 17.16
N THR A 96 -22.30 2.41 18.02
CA THR A 96 -22.92 3.73 18.15
C THR A 96 -22.35 4.53 19.31
N ALA A 97 -22.18 5.83 19.11
CA ALA A 97 -21.93 6.83 20.13
C ALA A 97 -22.94 7.97 20.05
N ASP A 98 -23.17 8.59 21.19
CA ASP A 98 -23.86 9.87 21.24
C ASP A 98 -22.87 11.00 20.93
N VAL A 99 -23.17 11.79 19.90
CA VAL A 99 -22.42 12.99 19.53
C VAL A 99 -23.31 14.20 19.74
N THR A 100 -22.85 15.17 20.54
CA THR A 100 -23.57 16.44 20.73
C THR A 100 -22.98 17.52 19.84
N VAL A 101 -23.78 18.07 18.93
CA VAL A 101 -23.39 19.17 18.03
C VAL A 101 -24.40 20.30 18.18
N GLY A 102 -23.92 21.52 18.50
CA GLY A 102 -24.79 22.69 18.64
C GLY A 102 -25.86 22.54 19.74
N GLY A 103 -25.58 21.76 20.79
CA GLY A 103 -26.52 21.47 21.88
C GLY A 103 -27.55 20.38 21.57
N ILE A 104 -27.48 19.73 20.40
CA ILE A 104 -28.35 18.62 20.00
C ILE A 104 -27.54 17.32 20.03
N THR A 105 -28.03 16.32 20.75
CA THR A 105 -27.42 14.98 20.81
C THR A 105 -27.98 14.08 19.72
N TYR A 106 -27.08 13.44 18.97
CA TYR A 106 -27.37 12.47 17.92
C TYR A 106 -26.75 11.13 18.31
N THR A 107 -27.53 10.06 18.34
CA THR A 107 -26.99 8.70 18.43
C THR A 107 -26.61 8.24 17.02
N ASN A 108 -25.31 8.18 16.74
CA ASN A 108 -24.77 7.80 15.43
C ASN A 108 -23.76 6.66 15.59
N GLY A 109 -23.66 5.79 14.59
CA GLY A 109 -22.51 4.90 14.43
C GLY A 109 -21.23 5.69 14.25
N ILE A 110 -20.11 5.15 14.74
CA ILE A 110 -18.80 5.80 14.69
C ILE A 110 -18.20 5.88 13.29
N LEU A 111 -18.69 5.07 12.35
CA LEU A 111 -18.30 5.11 10.95
C LEU A 111 -19.05 6.23 10.23
N HIS A 112 -18.28 7.02 9.49
CA HIS A 112 -18.75 8.12 8.67
C HIS A 112 -18.06 8.10 7.31
N ALA A 113 -18.77 8.52 6.27
CA ALA A 113 -18.17 8.91 5.01
C ALA A 113 -17.97 10.43 5.03
N GLY A 114 -16.76 10.89 4.70
CA GLY A 114 -16.40 12.29 4.67
C GLY A 114 -15.79 12.70 3.34
N HIS A 115 -15.87 14.00 3.06
CA HIS A 115 -15.49 14.57 1.77
C HIS A 115 -14.97 16.01 1.96
N GLY A 116 -14.39 16.65 0.94
CA GLY A 116 -13.81 17.99 1.03
C GLY A 116 -14.87 19.09 1.21
N PRO A 117 -14.59 20.19 1.92
CA PRO A 117 -15.59 21.25 2.17
C PRO A 117 -16.05 21.98 0.90
N ASN A 118 -15.19 22.12 -0.11
CA ASN A 118 -15.48 22.88 -1.32
C ASN A 118 -15.64 22.01 -2.58
N THR A 119 -15.63 20.69 -2.46
CA THR A 119 -15.65 19.77 -3.61
C THR A 119 -16.86 19.96 -4.52
N THR A 120 -18.05 20.16 -3.94
CA THR A 120 -19.28 20.41 -4.72
C THR A 120 -19.17 21.64 -5.62
N SER A 121 -18.36 22.64 -5.21
CA SER A 121 -18.11 23.87 -5.98
C SER A 121 -16.80 23.82 -6.79
N ASP A 122 -16.02 22.75 -6.66
CA ASP A 122 -14.67 22.61 -7.22
C ASP A 122 -14.33 21.15 -7.61
N PRO A 123 -15.14 20.48 -8.45
CA PRO A 123 -15.02 19.05 -8.67
C PRO A 123 -13.86 18.71 -9.61
N LEU A 124 -12.72 18.33 -9.04
CA LEU A 124 -11.54 17.91 -9.82
C LEU A 124 -11.68 16.47 -10.34
N VAL A 125 -12.20 15.58 -9.48
CA VAL A 125 -12.48 14.18 -9.75
C VAL A 125 -13.64 13.73 -8.86
N GLY A 126 -14.41 12.74 -9.31
CA GLY A 126 -15.58 12.27 -8.58
C GLY A 126 -15.29 11.95 -7.11
N GLU A 127 -16.22 12.32 -6.24
CA GLU A 127 -16.11 12.25 -4.78
C GLU A 127 -17.23 11.38 -4.18
N GLY A 128 -16.99 10.78 -3.03
CA GLY A 128 -18.01 10.08 -2.25
C GLY A 128 -18.90 11.03 -1.44
N PRO A 129 -19.94 10.48 -0.77
CA PRO A 129 -20.85 11.29 0.05
C PRO A 129 -20.19 11.76 1.36
N ALA A 130 -20.72 12.84 1.94
CA ALA A 130 -20.50 13.20 3.34
C ALA A 130 -21.72 12.79 4.16
N LYS A 131 -21.60 11.70 4.92
CA LYS A 131 -22.75 11.06 5.57
C LYS A 131 -22.34 10.30 6.83
N PRO A 132 -22.98 10.55 7.99
CA PRO A 132 -22.86 9.66 9.13
C PRO A 132 -23.62 8.35 8.86
N ASN A 133 -23.13 7.23 9.40
CA ASN A 133 -23.70 5.89 9.14
C ASN A 133 -23.77 5.57 7.65
N PRO A 134 -22.62 5.54 6.94
CA PRO A 134 -22.61 5.20 5.54
C PRO A 134 -23.12 3.77 5.34
N THR A 135 -23.87 3.58 4.26
CA THR A 135 -24.24 2.25 3.75
C THR A 135 -23.04 1.61 3.03
N ASP A 136 -23.17 0.33 2.71
CA ASP A 136 -22.23 -0.42 1.86
C ASP A 136 -21.92 0.29 0.53
N ALA A 137 -22.94 0.90 -0.09
CA ALA A 137 -22.79 1.66 -1.32
C ALA A 137 -22.07 3.00 -1.09
N ASP A 138 -22.31 3.65 0.06
CA ASP A 138 -21.62 4.88 0.43
C ASP A 138 -20.11 4.62 0.65
N ILE A 139 -19.75 3.50 1.30
CA ILE A 139 -18.35 3.04 1.46
C ILE A 139 -17.68 2.85 0.10
N ALA A 140 -18.35 2.13 -0.81
CA ALA A 140 -17.83 1.90 -2.15
C ALA A 140 -17.65 3.22 -2.92
N ALA A 141 -18.58 4.17 -2.79
CA ALA A 141 -18.47 5.48 -3.41
C ALA A 141 -17.33 6.34 -2.83
N SER A 142 -17.13 6.33 -1.50
CA SER A 142 -16.06 7.08 -0.83
C SER A 142 -14.67 6.53 -1.14
N LEU A 143 -14.50 5.21 -1.18
CA LEU A 143 -13.19 4.60 -1.41
C LEU A 143 -12.91 4.29 -2.89
N GLY A 144 -13.95 4.20 -3.72
CA GLY A 144 -13.90 3.80 -5.13
C GLY A 144 -13.55 4.91 -6.12
N ASN A 145 -12.83 5.94 -5.68
CA ASN A 145 -12.48 7.09 -6.50
C ASN A 145 -11.04 7.58 -6.20
N LEU A 146 -10.49 8.46 -7.06
CA LEU A 146 -9.15 9.03 -6.90
C LEU A 146 -9.12 10.37 -6.13
N ASN A 147 -10.26 10.82 -5.60
CA ASN A 147 -10.31 11.98 -4.72
C ASN A 147 -9.78 11.59 -3.34
N LEU A 148 -8.70 12.23 -2.89
CA LEU A 148 -8.07 11.98 -1.58
C LEU A 148 -8.81 12.71 -0.44
N ASN A 149 -9.73 13.62 -0.75
CA ASN A 149 -10.63 14.21 0.23
C ASN A 149 -11.77 13.25 0.62
N SER A 150 -12.11 12.28 -0.24
CA SER A 150 -13.07 11.21 0.09
C SER A 150 -12.46 10.21 1.07
N LEU A 151 -12.85 10.28 2.33
CA LEU A 151 -12.33 9.43 3.39
C LEU A 151 -13.46 8.65 4.07
N LEU A 152 -13.10 7.51 4.64
CA LEU A 152 -13.88 6.94 5.74
C LEU A 152 -13.29 7.42 7.05
N VAL A 153 -14.15 8.03 7.83
CA VAL A 153 -13.82 8.67 9.10
C VAL A 153 -14.43 7.81 10.19
N THR A 154 -13.60 7.36 11.13
CA THR A 154 -14.08 6.73 12.35
C THR A 154 -13.84 7.69 13.51
N ARG A 155 -14.85 7.96 14.34
CA ARG A 155 -14.72 8.89 15.48
C ARG A 155 -14.60 8.09 16.77
N GLU A 156 -13.39 7.94 17.29
CA GLU A 156 -13.08 7.11 18.47
C GLU A 156 -13.36 7.80 19.81
N ASN A 157 -14.65 8.02 20.07
CA ASN A 157 -15.12 7.99 21.46
C ASN A 157 -16.03 6.79 21.74
N ALA A 158 -16.25 5.92 20.74
CA ALA A 158 -17.00 4.66 20.87
C ALA A 158 -16.25 3.48 20.23
N ASP A 159 -16.70 2.27 20.57
CA ASP A 159 -15.89 1.06 20.67
C ASP A 159 -15.26 0.54 19.37
N THR A 160 -16.04 0.06 18.39
CA THR A 160 -15.48 -0.70 17.24
C THR A 160 -16.22 -0.47 15.93
N ALA A 161 -15.46 -0.29 14.83
CA ALA A 161 -15.95 -0.29 13.46
C ALA A 161 -15.20 -1.36 12.65
N ILE A 162 -15.96 -2.21 11.95
CA ILE A 162 -15.42 -3.26 11.08
C ILE A 162 -16.12 -3.14 9.73
N ILE A 163 -15.32 -2.95 8.69
CA ILE A 163 -15.79 -2.97 7.31
C ILE A 163 -15.00 -3.97 6.47
N GLU A 164 -15.62 -4.44 5.41
CA GLU A 164 -14.93 -5.15 4.33
C GLU A 164 -14.96 -4.27 3.08
N VAL A 165 -13.84 -4.18 2.38
CA VAL A 165 -13.72 -3.49 1.09
C VAL A 165 -13.19 -4.48 0.07
N SER A 166 -13.78 -4.47 -1.12
CA SER A 166 -13.40 -5.37 -2.21
C SER A 166 -12.96 -4.61 -3.44
N PHE A 167 -12.12 -5.25 -4.23
CA PHE A 167 -11.62 -4.76 -5.51
C PHE A 167 -12.18 -5.59 -6.67
N ALA A 168 -12.19 -5.02 -7.87
CA ALA A 168 -12.72 -5.69 -9.08
C ALA A 168 -11.90 -6.93 -9.50
N ARG A 169 -10.65 -7.02 -9.07
CA ARG A 169 -9.76 -8.17 -9.29
C ARG A 169 -8.84 -8.38 -8.07
N PRO A 170 -8.27 -9.58 -7.87
CA PRO A 170 -7.28 -9.80 -6.84
C PRO A 170 -6.03 -8.93 -7.06
N VAL A 171 -5.54 -8.29 -6.01
CA VAL A 171 -4.38 -7.39 -6.00
C VAL A 171 -3.43 -7.77 -4.87
N ASN A 172 -2.20 -7.27 -4.92
CA ASN A 172 -1.19 -7.58 -3.89
C ASN A 172 -0.65 -6.35 -3.16
N THR A 173 -0.94 -5.13 -3.62
CA THR A 173 -0.36 -3.92 -3.05
C THR A 173 -1.49 -2.95 -2.69
N PHE A 174 -1.45 -2.44 -1.46
CA PHE A 174 -2.47 -1.54 -0.92
C PHE A 174 -1.77 -0.30 -0.37
N PHE A 175 -2.30 0.86 -0.75
CA PHE A 175 -1.82 2.18 -0.36
C PHE A 175 -2.87 2.79 0.55
N PHE A 176 -2.46 3.14 1.76
CA PHE A 176 -3.31 3.81 2.73
C PHE A 176 -2.86 5.25 2.87
N TRP A 177 -3.84 6.14 2.93
CA TRP A 177 -3.67 7.50 3.42
C TRP A 177 -4.55 7.68 4.64
N GLU A 178 -4.07 8.44 5.61
CA GLU A 178 -4.82 8.77 6.80
C GLU A 178 -4.64 10.24 7.11
N ARG A 179 -5.72 10.90 7.55
CA ARG A 179 -5.63 12.20 8.18
C ARG A 179 -4.89 12.09 9.50
N GLY A 180 -3.96 12.99 9.76
CA GLY A 180 -3.26 13.05 11.03
C GLY A 180 -2.75 14.46 11.36
N GLY A 181 -2.72 14.80 12.64
CA GLY A 181 -2.08 15.99 13.19
C GLY A 181 -2.48 17.34 12.59
N THR A 182 -1.95 18.41 13.19
CA THR A 182 -2.10 19.78 12.63
C THR A 182 -1.02 20.04 11.57
N PRO A 183 -1.27 20.92 10.57
CA PRO A 183 -0.25 21.30 9.59
C PRO A 183 1.06 21.75 10.21
N GLY A 184 2.17 21.33 9.61
CA GLY A 184 3.52 21.60 10.13
C GLY A 184 3.93 20.76 11.35
N GLY A 185 3.01 20.02 11.97
CA GLY A 185 3.30 19.08 13.05
C GLY A 185 4.13 17.87 12.60
N THR A 186 4.67 17.11 13.55
CA THR A 186 5.45 15.88 13.26
C THR A 186 4.61 14.65 13.05
N VAL A 187 3.33 14.70 13.42
CA VAL A 187 2.40 13.58 13.33
C VAL A 187 1.89 13.43 11.90
N ALA A 188 1.99 12.20 11.37
CA ALA A 188 1.57 11.85 10.02
C ALA A 188 0.23 11.10 10.00
N GLY A 189 -0.03 10.21 10.96
CA GLY A 189 -1.32 9.55 11.16
C GLY A 189 -1.67 9.55 12.64
N ASP A 190 -2.96 9.52 12.98
CA ASP A 190 -3.44 9.70 14.35
C ASP A 190 -4.00 8.41 14.97
N SER A 191 -4.14 7.33 14.21
CA SER A 191 -4.79 6.10 14.68
C SER A 191 -4.09 4.79 14.30
N ASP A 192 -4.58 3.71 14.90
CA ASP A 192 -4.24 2.36 14.51
C ASP A 192 -5.37 1.71 13.68
N LEU A 193 -5.01 0.92 12.65
CA LEU A 193 -5.96 0.19 11.82
C LEU A 193 -5.49 -1.26 11.62
N LEU A 194 -6.32 -2.23 11.99
CA LEU A 194 -6.07 -3.64 11.67
C LEU A 194 -6.56 -3.92 10.24
N VAL A 195 -5.67 -4.47 9.43
CA VAL A 195 -5.92 -4.85 8.04
C VAL A 195 -5.75 -6.34 7.88
N GLU A 196 -6.79 -7.02 7.42
CA GLU A 196 -6.78 -8.45 7.14
C GLU A 196 -7.11 -8.71 5.67
N ALA A 197 -6.26 -9.43 4.96
CA ALA A 197 -6.58 -9.95 3.63
C ALA A 197 -7.44 -11.20 3.78
N LEU A 198 -8.60 -11.24 3.12
CA LEU A 198 -9.51 -12.39 3.15
C LEU A 198 -9.37 -13.25 1.90
N ALA A 199 -9.60 -14.55 2.09
CA ALA A 199 -9.80 -15.49 0.99
C ALA A 199 -11.15 -15.26 0.29
N GLU A 200 -11.38 -15.92 -0.83
CA GLU A 200 -12.64 -15.81 -1.59
C GLU A 200 -13.85 -16.33 -0.82
N ASP A 201 -13.66 -17.16 0.20
CA ASP A 201 -14.72 -17.62 1.09
C ASP A 201 -15.25 -16.52 2.04
N GLY A 202 -14.60 -15.35 2.09
CA GLY A 202 -14.98 -14.21 2.92
C GLY A 202 -14.76 -14.40 4.43
N THR A 203 -14.15 -15.50 4.86
CA THR A 203 -13.99 -15.84 6.29
C THR A 203 -12.56 -16.18 6.67
N THR A 204 -11.80 -16.80 5.77
CA THR A 204 -10.41 -17.18 6.00
C THR A 204 -9.50 -15.97 5.89
N VAL A 205 -8.77 -15.66 6.96
CA VAL A 205 -7.73 -14.62 6.97
C VAL A 205 -6.44 -15.18 6.35
N LEU A 206 -6.03 -14.62 5.22
CA LEU A 206 -4.82 -15.00 4.49
C LEU A 206 -3.56 -14.33 5.06
N ALA A 207 -3.70 -13.08 5.50
CA ALA A 207 -2.65 -12.28 6.11
C ALA A 207 -3.27 -11.19 6.98
N SER A 208 -2.55 -10.75 8.01
CA SER A 208 -2.98 -9.67 8.91
C SER A 208 -1.82 -8.72 9.17
N TYR A 209 -2.13 -7.42 9.27
CA TYR A 209 -1.18 -6.36 9.61
C TYR A 209 -1.90 -5.24 10.34
N LYS A 210 -1.41 -4.87 11.52
CA LYS A 210 -1.89 -3.69 12.23
C LYS A 210 -1.03 -2.49 11.83
N ILE A 211 -1.60 -1.58 11.07
CA ILE A 211 -1.01 -0.27 10.84
C ILE A 211 -1.07 0.48 12.17
N LEU A 212 0.09 0.86 12.68
CA LEU A 212 0.18 1.72 13.86
C LEU A 212 0.34 3.16 13.40
N ARG A 213 -0.13 4.12 14.19
CA ARG A 213 0.06 5.56 13.93
C ARG A 213 1.52 5.96 13.63
N ALA A 214 2.47 5.29 14.28
CA ALA A 214 3.90 5.50 14.10
C ALA A 214 4.47 4.94 12.78
N ASN A 215 3.68 4.17 12.01
CA ASN A 215 4.10 3.62 10.74
C ASN A 215 3.84 4.57 9.55
N TYR A 216 2.98 5.58 9.72
CA TYR A 216 2.68 6.54 8.67
C TYR A 216 3.86 7.48 8.44
N THR A 217 4.14 7.75 7.17
CA THR A 217 5.06 8.80 6.72
C THR A 217 4.27 9.96 6.13
N LYS A 218 4.78 11.20 6.19
CA LYS A 218 4.07 12.34 5.58
C LYS A 218 3.92 12.16 4.08
N ALA A 219 2.74 12.49 3.58
CA ALA A 219 2.42 12.51 2.15
C ALA A 219 2.60 13.90 1.52
N ASP A 220 3.00 14.91 2.30
CA ASP A 220 3.32 16.28 1.88
C ASP A 220 2.18 17.06 1.22
N TYR A 221 0.94 16.83 1.66
CA TYR A 221 -0.22 17.67 1.38
C TYR A 221 -1.14 17.74 2.60
N ASN A 222 -2.06 18.71 2.60
CA ASN A 222 -3.06 18.91 3.65
C ASN A 222 -4.47 18.86 3.05
N ILE A 223 -5.43 18.36 3.83
CA ILE A 223 -6.85 18.42 3.49
C ILE A 223 -7.70 18.81 4.69
N SER A 224 -8.90 19.29 4.38
CA SER A 224 -10.02 19.46 5.29
C SER A 224 -11.13 18.50 4.88
N THR A 225 -11.92 18.04 5.86
CA THR A 225 -12.99 17.06 5.63
C THR A 225 -14.25 17.47 6.38
N ILE A 226 -15.39 17.27 5.73
CA ILE A 226 -16.71 17.51 6.30
C ILE A 226 -17.52 16.21 6.36
N VAL A 227 -18.30 16.09 7.43
CA VAL A 227 -19.35 15.08 7.64
C VAL A 227 -20.51 15.79 8.35
N PRO A 228 -21.41 16.50 7.67
CA PRO A 228 -22.50 17.18 8.35
C PRO A 228 -23.46 16.20 9.07
N PRO A 229 -23.98 16.53 10.27
CA PRO A 229 -23.60 17.66 11.14
C PRO A 229 -22.39 17.35 12.06
N VAL A 230 -21.82 16.16 11.97
CA VAL A 230 -20.87 15.56 12.94
C VAL A 230 -19.46 16.17 12.91
N LEU A 231 -18.99 16.64 11.76
CA LEU A 231 -17.61 17.10 11.56
C LEU A 231 -17.55 18.20 10.49
N ASN A 232 -16.77 19.24 10.76
CA ASN A 232 -16.28 20.18 9.74
C ASN A 232 -14.94 20.73 10.22
N ASN A 233 -13.86 19.99 9.95
CA ASN A 233 -12.57 20.25 10.56
C ASN A 233 -11.43 20.17 9.53
N GLY A 234 -10.35 20.87 9.87
CA GLY A 234 -9.09 20.92 9.13
C GLY A 234 -8.48 22.31 9.23
N PRO A 235 -7.32 22.55 8.62
CA PRO A 235 -6.48 21.57 7.90
C PRO A 235 -5.89 20.47 8.78
N PHE A 236 -5.56 19.33 8.16
CA PHE A 236 -4.77 18.24 8.75
C PHE A 236 -3.63 17.82 7.83
N ASN A 237 -2.53 17.28 8.39
CA ASN A 237 -1.55 16.57 7.56
C ASN A 237 -2.14 15.25 7.07
N ILE A 238 -1.52 14.72 6.03
CA ILE A 238 -1.80 13.37 5.57
C ILE A 238 -0.59 12.49 5.74
N GLY A 239 -0.83 11.34 6.36
CA GLY A 239 0.07 10.22 6.45
C GLY A 239 -0.19 9.24 5.33
N SER A 240 0.84 8.54 4.89
CA SER A 240 0.76 7.46 3.93
C SER A 240 1.57 6.25 4.38
N ILE A 241 1.08 5.06 4.01
CA ILE A 241 1.79 3.80 4.18
C ILE A 241 1.32 2.79 3.14
N GLY A 242 2.28 2.10 2.52
CA GLY A 242 2.00 0.98 1.64
C GLY A 242 2.14 -0.34 2.40
N ILE A 243 1.27 -1.30 2.11
CA ILE A 243 1.44 -2.69 2.54
C ILE A 243 1.28 -3.62 1.33
N ARG A 244 2.15 -4.63 1.22
CA ARG A 244 2.14 -5.58 0.10
C ARG A 244 2.05 -7.01 0.59
N LEU A 245 1.15 -7.80 0.03
CA LEU A 245 1.11 -9.24 0.21
C LEU A 245 2.30 -9.91 -0.48
N ASP A 246 3.00 -10.77 0.26
CA ASP A 246 4.11 -11.56 -0.25
C ASP A 246 3.60 -12.87 -0.85
N GLY A 247 3.87 -13.11 -2.15
CA GLY A 247 3.53 -14.36 -2.84
C GLY A 247 2.04 -14.63 -3.11
N ILE A 248 1.12 -13.81 -2.60
CA ILE A 248 -0.33 -13.99 -2.79
C ILE A 248 -1.03 -12.70 -3.25
N ARG A 249 -2.30 -12.84 -3.64
CA ARG A 249 -3.22 -11.74 -3.95
C ARG A 249 -4.50 -11.92 -3.16
N ALA A 250 -5.15 -10.81 -2.82
CA ALA A 250 -6.46 -10.81 -2.20
C ALA A 250 -7.39 -9.85 -2.94
N ARG A 251 -8.68 -10.21 -2.98
CA ARG A 251 -9.73 -9.36 -3.53
C ARG A 251 -10.36 -8.47 -2.46
N THR A 252 -10.34 -8.92 -1.20
CA THR A 252 -11.08 -8.31 -0.11
C THR A 252 -10.16 -8.05 1.07
N LEU A 253 -10.27 -6.86 1.64
CA LEU A 253 -9.68 -6.52 2.93
C LEU A 253 -10.78 -6.35 3.97
N ARG A 254 -10.59 -6.90 5.16
CA ARG A 254 -11.31 -6.47 6.37
C ARG A 254 -10.48 -5.43 7.09
N LEU A 255 -11.12 -4.32 7.43
CA LEU A 255 -10.54 -3.16 8.07
C LEU A 255 -11.25 -2.96 9.41
N THR A 256 -10.50 -3.06 10.49
CA THR A 256 -11.01 -2.98 11.86
C THR A 256 -10.35 -1.81 12.57
N SER A 257 -11.16 -0.82 12.93
CA SER A 257 -10.82 0.23 13.91
C SER A 257 -11.43 -0.18 15.24
N GLU A 258 -10.58 -0.27 16.25
CA GLU A 258 -10.96 -0.56 17.62
C GLU A 258 -10.31 0.48 18.51
N ARG A 259 -11.11 1.01 19.44
CA ARG A 259 -10.65 1.96 20.45
C ARG A 259 -9.38 1.46 21.14
N ASN A 260 -8.24 2.08 20.84
CA ASN A 260 -6.97 1.71 21.45
C ASN A 260 -6.70 2.56 22.70
N ASN A 261 -7.43 2.26 23.77
CA ASN A 261 -7.58 3.08 24.95
C ASN A 261 -6.48 2.93 26.02
N ASP A 262 -5.27 2.53 25.62
CA ASP A 262 -4.15 2.38 26.56
C ASP A 262 -3.66 3.75 27.03
N LEU A 263 -4.20 4.20 28.15
CA LEU A 263 -3.86 5.48 28.81
C LEU A 263 -2.36 5.62 29.12
N GLN A 264 -1.61 4.51 29.26
CA GLN A 264 -0.17 4.54 29.52
C GLN A 264 0.65 4.74 28.23
N ARG A 265 0.13 4.30 27.09
CA ARG A 265 0.79 4.40 25.78
C ARG A 265 0.51 5.72 25.06
N LEU A 266 -0.53 6.43 25.47
CA LEU A 266 -1.09 7.57 24.74
C LEU A 266 -0.66 8.96 25.23
N ASN A 267 0.10 9.10 26.33
CA ASN A 267 0.45 10.41 26.91
C ASN A 267 -0.75 11.38 27.04
N GLY A 268 -1.97 10.85 27.22
CA GLY A 268 -3.21 11.62 27.31
C GLY A 268 -3.83 12.09 25.98
N VAL A 269 -3.27 11.76 24.81
CA VAL A 269 -3.87 12.02 23.50
C VAL A 269 -4.61 10.77 23.06
N GLY A 270 -5.94 10.77 23.16
CA GLY A 270 -6.78 9.64 22.72
C GLY A 270 -6.53 9.26 21.26
N ASP A 271 -6.66 7.98 20.95
CA ASP A 271 -6.85 7.54 19.56
C ASP A 271 -8.24 8.05 19.12
N ASN A 272 -8.28 8.74 17.97
CA ASN A 272 -9.49 9.38 17.44
C ASN A 272 -10.12 8.60 16.30
N GLY A 273 -9.50 7.47 15.90
CA GLY A 273 -9.94 6.62 14.82
C GLY A 273 -9.35 6.98 13.47
N PRO A 274 -9.14 5.97 12.61
CA PRO A 274 -8.65 6.20 11.27
C PRO A 274 -9.64 7.00 10.45
N ASP A 275 -9.12 8.05 9.84
CA ASP A 275 -9.73 8.86 8.81
C ASP A 275 -9.01 8.57 7.49
N PHE A 276 -9.39 7.50 6.81
CA PHE A 276 -8.53 6.86 5.83
C PHE A 276 -9.11 6.75 4.43
N LYS A 277 -8.19 6.64 3.47
CA LYS A 277 -8.39 6.17 2.10
C LYS A 277 -7.58 4.90 1.91
N VAL A 278 -8.12 3.94 1.17
CA VAL A 278 -7.35 2.81 0.65
C VAL A 278 -7.54 2.70 -0.86
N ILE A 279 -6.43 2.54 -1.57
CA ILE A 279 -6.38 2.28 -3.02
C ILE A 279 -5.41 1.12 -3.24
N ALA A 280 -5.67 0.26 -4.21
CA ALA A 280 -4.80 -0.88 -4.49
C ALA A 280 -4.15 -0.81 -5.88
N ALA A 281 -3.18 -1.69 -6.09
CA ALA A 281 -2.66 -2.04 -7.40
C ALA A 281 -2.13 -3.48 -7.40
N ASP A 282 -2.18 -4.14 -8.55
CA ASP A 282 -1.42 -5.37 -8.79
C ASP A 282 -0.01 -5.01 -9.27
N VAL A 283 0.96 -5.08 -8.36
CA VAL A 283 2.34 -4.70 -8.63
C VAL A 283 3.21 -5.93 -8.74
N LYS A 284 3.87 -6.10 -9.89
CA LYS A 284 4.92 -7.10 -10.06
C LYS A 284 6.23 -6.56 -9.48
N VAL A 285 6.53 -6.95 -8.25
CA VAL A 285 7.84 -6.69 -7.66
C VAL A 285 8.70 -7.94 -7.85
N PRO A 286 9.89 -7.83 -8.50
CA PRO A 286 10.78 -8.97 -8.65
C PRO A 286 11.10 -9.59 -7.30
N GLU A 287 10.97 -10.91 -7.18
CA GLU A 287 11.35 -11.59 -5.95
C GLU A 287 12.85 -11.38 -5.69
N PRO A 288 13.28 -11.23 -4.41
CA PRO A 288 14.69 -11.06 -4.06
C PRO A 288 15.58 -12.17 -4.64
N SER A 289 15.05 -13.39 -4.73
CA SER A 289 15.67 -14.59 -5.32
C SER A 289 16.06 -14.39 -6.79
N ILE A 290 15.23 -13.72 -7.59
CA ILE A 290 15.54 -13.44 -9.01
C ILE A 290 16.67 -12.42 -9.12
N VAL A 291 16.70 -11.41 -8.24
CA VAL A 291 17.77 -10.41 -8.20
C VAL A 291 19.09 -11.05 -7.79
N PHE A 292 19.09 -11.87 -6.74
CA PHE A 292 20.28 -12.61 -6.31
C PHE A 292 20.77 -13.62 -7.35
N ALA A 293 19.86 -14.37 -7.99
CA ALA A 293 20.23 -15.31 -9.06
C ALA A 293 20.84 -14.58 -10.26
N THR A 294 20.33 -13.41 -10.62
CA THR A 294 20.88 -12.60 -11.72
C THR A 294 22.26 -12.04 -11.36
N LEU A 295 22.46 -11.56 -10.13
CA LEU A 295 23.77 -11.10 -9.64
C LEU A 295 24.79 -12.24 -9.55
N LEU A 296 24.37 -13.44 -9.12
CA LEU A 296 25.23 -14.62 -9.05
C LEU A 296 25.61 -15.12 -10.45
N ALA A 297 24.66 -15.16 -11.38
CA ALA A 297 24.94 -15.51 -12.78
C ALA A 297 25.86 -14.49 -13.47
N ALA A 298 25.66 -13.19 -13.22
CA ALA A 298 26.51 -12.13 -13.76
C ALA A 298 27.93 -12.19 -13.21
N SER A 299 28.09 -12.45 -11.91
CA SER A 299 29.41 -12.60 -11.28
C SER A 299 30.14 -13.86 -11.78
N LEU A 300 29.47 -15.01 -11.90
CA LEU A 300 30.06 -16.23 -12.46
C LEU A 300 30.45 -16.07 -13.94
N GLY A 301 29.67 -15.33 -14.72
CA GLY A 301 29.99 -15.03 -16.13
C GLY A 301 31.27 -14.20 -16.30
N ILE A 302 31.59 -13.31 -15.34
CA ILE A 302 32.83 -12.52 -15.33
C ILE A 302 34.05 -13.40 -15.00
N PHE A 303 33.91 -14.37 -14.09
CA PHE A 303 35.00 -15.29 -13.75
C PHE A 303 35.32 -16.26 -14.90
N VAL A 304 34.31 -16.83 -15.56
CA VAL A 304 34.51 -17.74 -16.71
C VAL A 304 35.10 -17.04 -17.93
N LYS A 305 34.82 -15.74 -18.11
CA LYS A 305 35.38 -14.96 -19.23
C LYS A 305 36.83 -14.55 -19.00
N ARG A 306 37.28 -14.48 -17.74
CA ARG A 306 38.67 -14.14 -17.38
C ARG A 306 39.69 -15.27 -17.60
N GLU A 307 39.24 -16.53 -17.64
CA GLU A 307 40.14 -17.67 -17.94
C GLU A 307 40.35 -17.92 -19.44
N LYS A 308 39.66 -17.17 -20.32
CA LYS A 308 39.77 -17.30 -21.79
C LYS A 308 40.48 -16.12 -22.47
N ALA A 309 41.12 -15.22 -21.71
CA ALA A 309 41.93 -14.13 -22.22
C ALA A 309 43.43 -14.42 -21.99
#